data_AF-A0AA39IDZ4-F1
#
_entry.id   AF-A0AA39IDZ4-F1
#
_cell.length_a   1.000
_cell.length_b   1.000
_cell.length_c   1.000
_cell.angle_alpha   90.00
_cell.angle_beta   90.00
_cell.angle_gamma   90.00
#
_symmetry.space_group_name_H-M   'P 1'
#
loop_
_entity.id
_entity.type
_entity.pdbx_description
1 polymer ?
#
loop_
_entity_poly.entity_id
_entity_poly.type
_entity_poly.pdbx_seq_one_letter_code
_entity_poly.pdbx_strand_id
1 'polypeptide(L)'
;MAPNWFELIRDDENRPDTKIWKDWMWEVSTWRYKVPNHNKKLSAYRLLHRLQGRYIPRLFGVVRLRITPESTTLHPITGIVQGLASISLASAWRNSSLVENCVLHNDIHTGNVVLRDGSRSPVTIDFGQADIREPELSDEEWSSVVWGSPDTHCIRNLLVNPEDGPWKRTVTPYEMSDPHYRNPLVFNEYVESMPEDFRRVTFESVLDTDWEGAREKVHQWRIRPGVRCRPIGHDSII
;
A
#
# COMPACT_ATOMS: atom_id res chain seq x y z
N MET A 1 -44.68 21.80 -1.49
CA MET A 1 -43.62 21.63 -2.51
C MET A 1 -42.85 20.37 -2.17
N ALA A 2 -42.63 19.46 -3.13
CA ALA A 2 -41.80 18.29 -2.90
C ALA A 2 -40.33 18.71 -2.78
N PRO A 3 -39.55 18.15 -1.83
CA PRO A 3 -38.13 18.49 -1.71
C PRO A 3 -37.37 18.09 -2.97
N ASN A 4 -36.45 18.95 -3.42
CA ASN A 4 -35.52 18.61 -4.50
C ASN A 4 -34.46 17.64 -3.95
N TRP A 5 -34.73 16.34 -4.07
CA TRP A 5 -33.83 15.30 -3.58
C TRP A 5 -32.41 15.40 -4.17
N PHE A 6 -32.24 15.95 -5.38
CA PHE A 6 -30.90 16.16 -5.93
C PHE A 6 -30.11 17.23 -5.19
N GLU A 7 -30.76 18.24 -4.61
CA GLU A 7 -30.12 19.25 -3.76
C GLU A 7 -29.85 18.70 -2.36
N LEU A 8 -30.80 17.97 -1.77
CA LEU A 8 -30.61 17.30 -0.49
C LEU A 8 -29.49 16.25 -0.49
N ILE A 9 -29.26 15.55 -1.61
CA ILE A 9 -28.13 14.62 -1.75
C ILE A 9 -26.79 15.37 -2.00
N ARG A 10 -26.80 16.67 -2.35
CA ARG A 10 -25.56 17.49 -2.46
C ARG A 10 -25.12 18.01 -1.12
N ASP A 11 -26.09 18.26 -0.25
CA ASP A 11 -25.87 18.88 1.03
C ASP A 11 -25.45 17.79 2.03
N ASP A 12 -24.15 17.68 2.27
CA ASP A 12 -23.61 16.69 3.21
C ASP A 12 -24.05 16.95 4.66
N GLU A 13 -24.40 18.20 5.01
CA GLU A 13 -24.87 18.57 6.35
C GLU A 13 -26.35 18.24 6.54
N ASN A 14 -27.17 18.50 5.51
CA ASN A 14 -28.62 18.29 5.57
C ASN A 14 -29.06 17.00 4.88
N ARG A 15 -28.13 16.04 4.74
CA ARG A 15 -28.37 14.82 4.00
C ARG A 15 -29.39 13.92 4.71
N PRO A 16 -30.41 13.42 4.00
CA PRO A 16 -31.36 12.47 4.56
C PRO A 16 -30.68 11.17 4.99
N ASP A 17 -31.18 10.52 6.04
CA ASP A 17 -30.66 9.23 6.52
C ASP A 17 -30.55 8.22 5.36
N THR A 18 -29.37 7.62 5.21
CA THR A 18 -29.08 6.58 4.21
C THR A 18 -30.08 5.42 4.22
N LYS A 19 -30.74 5.15 5.36
CA LYS A 19 -31.78 4.11 5.50
C LYS A 19 -33.03 4.36 4.66
N ILE A 20 -33.31 5.62 4.30
CA ILE A 20 -34.49 5.97 3.48
C ILE A 20 -34.14 6.16 2.00
N TRP A 21 -32.90 5.90 1.61
CA TRP A 21 -32.48 6.09 0.23
C TRP A 21 -32.99 4.97 -0.66
N LYS A 22 -33.42 5.38 -1.86
CA LYS A 22 -33.71 4.47 -2.98
C LYS A 22 -32.42 4.23 -3.77
N ASP A 23 -32.40 3.16 -4.56
CA ASP A 23 -31.22 2.76 -5.34
C ASP A 23 -30.64 3.88 -6.21
N TRP A 24 -31.51 4.65 -6.89
CA TRP A 24 -31.07 5.79 -7.71
C TRP A 24 -30.39 6.91 -6.88
N MET A 25 -30.75 7.07 -5.60
CA MET A 25 -30.12 8.04 -4.70
C MET A 25 -28.71 7.61 -4.33
N TRP A 26 -28.52 6.30 -4.10
CA TRP A 26 -27.20 5.70 -3.93
C TRP A 26 -26.35 5.88 -5.18
N GLU A 27 -26.91 5.61 -6.36
CA GLU A 27 -26.21 5.76 -7.62
C GLU A 27 -25.76 7.20 -7.88
N VAL A 28 -26.67 8.17 -7.70
CA VAL A 28 -26.37 9.61 -7.86
C VAL A 28 -25.32 10.07 -6.85
N SER A 29 -25.42 9.61 -5.61
CA SER A 29 -24.41 9.85 -4.57
C SER A 29 -23.04 9.30 -4.97
N THR A 30 -22.98 8.02 -5.32
CA THR A 30 -21.72 7.36 -5.71
C THR A 30 -21.11 8.04 -6.93
N TRP A 31 -21.92 8.37 -7.94
CA TRP A 31 -21.46 9.10 -9.12
C TRP A 31 -20.83 10.45 -8.76
N ARG A 32 -21.44 11.19 -7.84
CA ARG A 32 -20.92 12.47 -7.35
C ARG A 32 -19.57 12.38 -6.68
N TYR A 33 -19.28 11.32 -5.93
CA TYR A 33 -17.95 11.12 -5.35
C TYR A 33 -16.97 10.55 -6.39
N LYS A 34 -17.41 9.62 -7.23
CA LYS A 34 -16.53 8.91 -8.17
C LYS A 34 -16.05 9.80 -9.32
N VAL A 35 -16.84 10.77 -9.79
CA VAL A 35 -16.42 11.65 -10.90
C VAL A 35 -15.27 12.61 -10.51
N PRO A 36 -15.36 13.39 -9.41
CA PRO A 36 -14.23 14.19 -8.93
C PRO A 36 -13.02 13.32 -8.62
N ASN A 37 -13.20 12.16 -7.97
CA ASN A 37 -12.09 11.26 -7.66
C ASN A 37 -11.42 10.72 -8.93
N HIS A 38 -12.20 10.40 -9.97
CA HIS A 38 -11.65 10.02 -11.27
C HIS A 38 -10.82 11.14 -11.89
N ASN A 39 -11.31 12.39 -11.84
CA ASN A 39 -10.58 13.54 -12.37
C ASN A 39 -9.29 13.81 -11.58
N LYS A 40 -9.35 13.78 -10.24
CA LYS A 40 -8.18 13.89 -9.35
C LYS A 40 -7.14 12.82 -9.69
N LYS A 41 -7.57 11.55 -9.76
CA LYS A 41 -6.72 10.43 -10.14
C LYS A 41 -6.05 10.67 -11.49
N LEU A 42 -6.81 11.06 -12.51
CA LEU A 42 -6.25 11.33 -13.84
C LEU A 42 -5.21 12.46 -13.81
N SER A 43 -5.50 13.56 -13.10
CA SER A 43 -4.57 14.67 -12.95
C SER A 43 -3.30 14.26 -12.19
N ALA A 44 -3.42 13.47 -11.12
CA ALA A 44 -2.28 12.93 -10.40
C ALA A 44 -1.40 12.05 -11.31
N TYR A 45 -1.98 11.15 -12.09
CA TYR A 45 -1.21 10.34 -13.05
C TYR A 45 -0.50 11.20 -14.10
N ARG A 46 -1.15 12.27 -14.59
CA ARG A 46 -0.54 13.20 -15.56
C ARG A 46 0.62 13.99 -14.97
N LEU A 47 0.48 14.47 -13.74
CA LEU A 47 1.55 15.15 -13.03
C LEU A 47 2.72 14.19 -12.82
N LEU A 48 2.44 13.04 -12.19
CA LEU A 48 3.39 11.98 -11.83
C LEU A 48 3.92 11.14 -13.01
N HIS A 49 3.92 11.68 -14.23
CA HIS A 49 4.33 10.98 -15.44
C HIS A 49 5.74 10.39 -15.36
N ARG A 50 6.69 11.02 -14.65
CA ARG A 50 8.06 10.50 -14.50
C ARG A 50 8.16 9.29 -13.57
N LEU A 51 7.18 9.11 -12.69
CA LEU A 51 7.13 7.98 -11.76
C LEU A 51 6.43 6.75 -12.35
N GLN A 52 5.71 6.93 -13.46
CA GLN A 52 4.96 5.87 -14.12
C GLN A 52 5.87 4.73 -14.61
N GLY A 53 5.44 3.50 -14.35
CA GLY A 53 6.18 2.28 -14.68
C GLY A 53 7.23 1.88 -13.66
N ARG A 54 7.61 2.76 -12.72
CA ARG A 54 8.60 2.46 -11.67
C ARG A 54 8.04 2.52 -10.25
N TYR A 55 7.20 3.51 -9.94
CA TYR A 55 6.62 3.64 -8.60
C TYR A 55 5.09 3.71 -8.61
N ILE A 56 4.50 4.11 -9.75
CA ILE A 56 3.06 4.04 -10.01
C ILE A 56 2.81 3.34 -11.35
N PRO A 57 1.60 2.83 -11.64
CA PRO A 57 1.27 2.23 -12.92
C PRO A 57 1.43 3.20 -14.10
N ARG A 58 1.57 2.66 -15.32
CA ARG A 58 1.52 3.49 -16.53
C ARG A 58 0.07 3.78 -16.90
N LEU A 59 -0.24 5.04 -17.13
CA LEU A 59 -1.49 5.49 -17.74
C LEU A 59 -1.36 5.34 -19.26
N PHE A 60 -2.02 4.33 -19.83
CA PHE A 60 -2.00 4.12 -21.29
C PHE A 60 -3.04 4.97 -22.04
N GLY A 61 -4.14 5.31 -21.38
CA GLY A 61 -5.21 6.10 -21.98
C GLY A 61 -6.43 6.19 -21.10
N VAL A 62 -7.38 7.03 -21.49
CA VAL A 62 -8.68 7.18 -20.83
C VAL A 62 -9.77 6.95 -21.87
N VAL A 63 -10.68 6.03 -21.57
CA VAL A 63 -11.83 5.74 -22.42
C VAL A 63 -13.10 6.16 -21.70
N ARG A 64 -13.97 6.90 -22.38
CA ARG A 64 -15.32 7.22 -21.91
C ARG A 64 -16.32 6.33 -22.63
N LEU A 65 -16.83 5.33 -21.92
CA LEU A 65 -17.88 4.46 -22.44
C LEU A 65 -19.23 5.16 -22.25
N ARG A 66 -19.99 5.34 -23.34
CA ARG A 66 -21.38 5.78 -23.26
C ARG A 66 -22.23 4.57 -22.94
N ILE A 67 -22.81 4.55 -21.75
CA ILE A 67 -23.80 3.53 -21.40
C ILE A 67 -25.11 3.96 -22.06
N THR A 68 -25.54 3.23 -23.09
CA THR A 68 -26.91 3.33 -23.60
C THR A 68 -27.81 2.39 -22.79
N PRO A 69 -29.12 2.66 -22.68
CA PRO A 69 -30.07 1.78 -21.98
C PRO A 69 -30.08 0.33 -22.50
N GLU A 70 -29.60 0.12 -23.73
CA GLU A 70 -29.55 -1.18 -24.41
C GLU A 70 -28.24 -1.97 -24.14
N SER A 71 -27.30 -1.44 -23.36
CA SER A 71 -26.01 -2.08 -23.10
C SER A 71 -26.15 -3.22 -22.06
N THR A 72 -26.63 -4.37 -22.50
CA THR A 72 -26.95 -5.54 -21.64
C THR A 72 -25.76 -6.28 -21.02
N THR A 73 -24.52 -5.95 -21.37
CA THR A 73 -23.33 -6.65 -20.85
C THR A 73 -22.25 -5.66 -20.44
N LEU A 74 -21.95 -5.62 -19.14
CA LEU A 74 -20.75 -4.96 -18.61
C LEU A 74 -19.52 -5.47 -19.37
N HIS A 75 -18.75 -4.54 -19.94
CA HIS A 75 -17.58 -4.87 -20.75
C HIS A 75 -16.57 -5.69 -19.92
N PRO A 76 -15.94 -6.77 -20.45
CA PRO A 76 -15.04 -7.66 -19.71
C PRO A 76 -13.88 -6.98 -18.98
N ILE A 77 -13.53 -5.77 -19.40
CA ILE A 77 -12.51 -4.92 -18.77
C ILE A 77 -12.87 -4.48 -17.35
N THR A 78 -14.15 -4.60 -16.96
CA THR A 78 -14.65 -4.36 -15.59
C THR A 78 -14.57 -5.59 -14.70
N GLY A 79 -14.06 -6.72 -15.20
CA GLY A 79 -13.80 -7.93 -14.43
C GLY A 79 -12.75 -7.70 -13.35
N ILE A 80 -13.06 -8.18 -12.14
CA ILE A 80 -12.25 -8.07 -10.92
C ILE A 80 -10.83 -8.60 -11.18
N VAL A 81 -9.81 -7.76 -10.98
CA VAL A 81 -8.41 -8.19 -10.96
C VAL A 81 -8.11 -8.74 -9.56
N GLN A 82 -7.88 -10.05 -9.47
CA GLN A 82 -7.49 -10.74 -8.24
C GLN A 82 -5.98 -10.59 -8.02
N GLY A 83 -5.56 -10.03 -6.89
CA GLY A 83 -4.14 -9.94 -6.54
C GLY A 83 -3.81 -8.78 -5.60
N LEU A 84 -4.10 -8.94 -4.31
CA LEU A 84 -3.60 -8.06 -3.24
C LEU A 84 -2.61 -8.85 -2.39
N ALA A 85 -1.36 -8.39 -2.37
CA ALA A 85 -0.30 -8.95 -1.53
C ALA A 85 0.32 -7.83 -0.70
N SER A 86 0.31 -7.99 0.63
CA SER A 86 0.91 -7.07 1.60
C SER A 86 2.44 -7.09 1.48
N ILE A 87 3.12 -5.93 1.42
CA ILE A 87 4.51 -5.68 1.94
C ILE A 87 4.96 -4.21 1.74
N SER A 88 5.71 -3.72 2.74
CA SER A 88 6.59 -2.54 2.87
C SER A 88 6.45 -1.35 1.89
N LEU A 89 5.63 -0.37 2.33
CA LEU A 89 5.38 0.95 1.73
C LEU A 89 6.60 1.90 1.71
N ALA A 90 7.57 1.75 2.61
CA ALA A 90 8.58 2.78 2.87
C ALA A 90 9.47 3.16 1.66
N SER A 91 9.74 2.23 0.75
CA SER A 91 10.58 2.48 -0.45
C SER A 91 9.81 3.08 -1.63
N ALA A 92 8.50 2.86 -1.73
CA ALA A 92 7.63 3.54 -2.70
C ALA A 92 7.46 5.02 -2.34
N TRP A 93 7.29 5.33 -1.04
CA TRP A 93 7.00 6.69 -0.58
C TRP A 93 8.19 7.65 -0.65
N ARG A 94 9.39 7.21 -0.25
CA ARG A 94 10.60 8.07 -0.30
C ARG A 94 10.90 8.61 -1.70
N ASN A 95 10.37 7.97 -2.75
CA ASN A 95 10.52 8.39 -4.15
C ASN A 95 9.25 9.01 -4.75
N SER A 96 8.06 8.88 -4.12
CA SER A 96 6.81 9.42 -4.64
C SER A 96 6.47 10.80 -4.07
N SER A 97 6.80 11.07 -2.80
CA SER A 97 6.44 12.33 -2.13
C SER A 97 7.43 13.46 -2.36
N LEU A 98 8.67 13.15 -2.79
CA LEU A 98 9.78 14.13 -2.87
C LEU A 98 10.21 14.51 -4.29
N VAL A 99 9.71 13.82 -5.33
CA VAL A 99 10.29 13.96 -6.68
C VAL A 99 9.53 14.95 -7.56
N GLU A 100 8.27 15.28 -7.23
CA GLU A 100 7.49 16.23 -8.04
C GLU A 100 6.69 17.28 -7.26
N ASN A 101 6.76 17.34 -5.92
CA ASN A 101 6.24 18.44 -5.06
C ASN A 101 4.83 18.99 -5.36
N CYS A 102 3.98 18.24 -6.07
CA CYS A 102 2.68 18.73 -6.53
C CYS A 102 1.51 17.77 -6.25
N VAL A 103 1.78 16.57 -5.71
CA VAL A 103 0.75 15.57 -5.43
C VAL A 103 0.99 14.90 -4.09
N LEU A 104 -0.04 14.91 -3.24
CA LEU A 104 -0.19 14.07 -2.05
C LEU A 104 -1.27 13.02 -2.34
N HIS A 105 -1.13 11.81 -1.81
CA HIS A 105 -2.06 10.74 -2.13
C HIS A 105 -3.33 10.77 -1.28
N ASN A 106 -3.18 11.17 -0.01
CA ASN A 106 -4.22 11.38 0.99
C ASN A 106 -5.11 10.17 1.27
N ASP A 107 -4.62 8.95 0.97
CA ASP A 107 -5.35 7.69 1.16
C ASP A 107 -4.39 6.49 1.11
N ILE A 108 -3.26 6.62 1.79
CA ILE A 108 -2.25 5.57 1.79
C ILE A 108 -2.64 4.50 2.78
N HIS A 109 -3.04 3.35 2.24
CA HIS A 109 -3.17 2.11 2.98
C HIS A 109 -2.75 0.94 2.10
N THR A 110 -2.67 -0.27 2.65
CA THR A 110 -2.17 -1.43 1.91
C THR A 110 -3.08 -1.96 0.82
N GLY A 111 -4.36 -1.60 0.84
CA GLY A 111 -5.26 -1.82 -0.30
C GLY A 111 -4.85 -1.01 -1.54
N ASN A 112 -4.12 0.09 -1.32
CA ASN A 112 -3.64 1.01 -2.36
C ASN A 112 -2.17 0.78 -2.72
N VAL A 113 -1.61 -0.38 -2.33
CA VAL A 113 -0.26 -0.80 -2.74
C VAL A 113 -0.30 -2.19 -3.35
N VAL A 114 0.24 -2.28 -4.57
CA VAL A 114 0.41 -3.53 -5.30
C VAL A 114 1.89 -3.86 -5.39
N LEU A 115 2.23 -5.15 -5.32
CA LEU A 115 3.61 -5.61 -5.53
C LEU A 115 3.80 -6.06 -6.97
N ARG A 116 4.89 -5.64 -7.60
CA ARG A 116 5.29 -6.22 -8.89
C ARG A 116 5.61 -7.69 -8.74
N ASP A 117 5.22 -8.45 -9.75
CA ASP A 117 5.64 -9.83 -9.89
C ASP A 117 7.17 -9.92 -10.03
N GLY A 118 7.76 -10.96 -9.45
CA GLY A 118 9.21 -11.15 -9.36
C GLY A 118 9.90 -10.23 -8.36
N SER A 119 10.01 -8.93 -8.65
CA SER A 119 10.82 -8.00 -7.83
C SER A 119 10.20 -7.65 -6.49
N ARG A 120 8.90 -7.95 -6.30
CA ARG A 120 8.08 -7.57 -5.15
C ARG A 120 8.20 -6.08 -4.81
N SER A 121 8.51 -5.25 -5.81
CA SER A 121 8.65 -3.80 -5.60
C SER A 121 7.27 -3.18 -5.44
N PRO A 122 7.06 -2.35 -4.40
CA PRO A 122 5.78 -1.70 -4.17
C PRO A 122 5.44 -0.69 -5.27
N VAL A 123 4.17 -0.65 -5.63
CA VAL A 123 3.58 0.25 -6.61
C VAL A 123 2.34 0.86 -5.96
N THR A 124 2.33 2.17 -5.81
CA THR A 124 1.19 2.89 -5.26
C THR A 124 0.12 3.06 -6.32
N ILE A 125 -1.12 2.73 -5.97
CA ILE A 125 -2.30 2.84 -6.84
C ILE A 125 -3.38 3.67 -6.16
N ASP A 126 -4.39 4.04 -6.95
CA ASP A 126 -5.59 4.74 -6.48
C ASP A 126 -5.43 6.15 -5.89
N PHE A 127 -5.00 7.07 -6.73
CA PHE A 127 -4.96 8.52 -6.46
C PHE A 127 -6.34 9.20 -6.49
N GLY A 128 -7.42 8.49 -6.15
CA GLY A 128 -8.78 9.02 -6.17
C GLY A 128 -9.00 10.16 -5.17
N GLN A 129 -8.28 10.12 -4.05
CA GLN A 129 -8.33 11.13 -2.99
C GLN A 129 -7.15 12.09 -3.02
N ALA A 130 -6.31 12.02 -4.05
CA ALA A 130 -5.08 12.81 -4.09
C ALA A 130 -5.36 14.31 -3.98
N ASP A 131 -4.55 14.97 -3.16
CA ASP A 131 -4.48 16.42 -3.11
C ASP A 131 -3.41 16.88 -4.11
N ILE A 132 -3.81 17.80 -4.97
CA ILE A 132 -2.96 18.36 -6.01
C ILE A 132 -2.67 19.79 -5.61
N ARG A 133 -1.39 20.15 -5.61
CA ARG A 133 -0.95 21.50 -5.31
C ARG A 133 -1.57 22.49 -6.29
N GLU A 134 -2.19 23.52 -5.76
CA GLU A 134 -2.68 24.65 -6.57
C GLU A 134 -1.49 25.45 -7.11
N PRO A 135 -1.52 25.88 -8.39
CA PRO A 135 -0.42 26.64 -8.99
C PRO A 135 0.00 27.89 -8.22
N GLU A 136 -0.94 28.50 -7.49
CA GLU A 136 -0.77 29.72 -6.73
C GLU A 136 -0.15 29.48 -5.34
N LEU A 137 -0.13 28.22 -4.87
CA LEU A 137 0.35 27.87 -3.54
C LEU A 137 1.89 27.87 -3.53
N SER A 138 2.50 28.58 -2.57
CA SER A 138 3.95 28.62 -2.39
C SER A 138 4.54 27.26 -1.96
N ASP A 139 5.86 27.10 -2.08
CA ASP A 139 6.54 25.88 -1.64
C ASP A 139 6.41 25.69 -0.13
N GLU A 140 6.44 26.79 0.63
CA GLU A 140 6.29 26.82 2.09
C GLU A 140 4.88 26.43 2.53
N GLU A 141 3.86 26.99 1.90
CA GLU A 141 2.46 26.64 2.16
C GLU A 141 2.17 25.19 1.79
N TRP A 142 2.64 24.74 0.62
CA TRP A 142 2.51 23.35 0.23
C TRP A 142 3.23 22.40 1.18
N SER A 143 4.44 22.76 1.61
CA SER A 143 5.19 22.01 2.62
C SER A 143 4.35 21.85 3.90
N SER A 144 3.75 22.93 4.40
CA SER A 144 2.87 22.87 5.58
C SER A 144 1.71 21.86 5.40
N VAL A 145 1.07 21.85 4.22
CA VAL A 145 0.01 20.87 3.88
C VAL A 145 0.55 19.44 3.88
N VAL A 146 1.72 19.21 3.25
CA VAL A 146 2.40 17.91 3.22
C VAL A 146 2.71 17.43 4.65
N TRP A 147 3.22 18.33 5.50
CA TRP A 147 3.60 18.02 6.88
C TRP A 147 2.41 17.68 7.77
N GLY A 148 1.28 18.38 7.59
CA GLY A 148 0.03 18.12 8.29
C GLY A 148 -0.78 16.94 7.75
N SER A 149 -0.39 16.39 6.59
CA SER A 149 -1.14 15.33 5.92
C SER A 149 -1.14 14.02 6.73
N PRO A 150 -2.29 13.30 6.79
CA PRO A 150 -2.39 11.97 7.38
C PRO A 150 -1.38 10.98 6.80
N ASP A 151 -1.07 11.09 5.51
CA ASP A 151 -0.07 10.28 4.82
C ASP A 151 1.29 10.37 5.51
N THR A 152 1.73 11.60 5.79
CA THR A 152 3.02 11.89 6.43
C THR A 152 3.01 11.44 7.89
N HIS A 153 1.88 11.60 8.59
CA HIS A 153 1.71 11.14 9.97
C HIS A 153 1.73 9.61 10.09
N CYS A 154 0.96 8.93 9.24
CA CYS A 154 0.96 7.48 9.14
C CYS A 154 2.34 6.95 8.79
N ILE A 155 3.03 7.54 7.80
CA ILE A 155 4.38 7.12 7.42
C ILE A 155 5.39 7.40 8.53
N ARG A 156 5.34 8.56 9.19
CA ARG A 156 6.22 8.87 10.32
C ARG A 156 6.01 7.86 11.44
N ASN A 157 4.76 7.57 11.80
CA ASN A 157 4.46 6.55 12.81
C ASN A 157 4.93 5.16 12.35
N LEU A 158 4.78 4.81 11.07
CA LEU A 158 5.29 3.55 10.49
C LEU A 158 6.82 3.44 10.47
N LEU A 159 7.54 4.57 10.36
CA LEU A 159 9.00 4.62 10.34
C LEU A 159 9.60 4.71 11.74
N VAL A 160 8.90 5.37 12.67
CA VAL A 160 9.40 5.73 14.01
C VAL A 160 8.96 4.74 15.08
N ASN A 161 7.78 4.12 14.98
CA ASN A 161 7.23 3.34 16.09
C ASN A 161 7.45 1.82 15.91
N PRO A 162 8.36 1.18 16.68
CA PRO A 162 8.56 -0.26 16.62
C PRO A 162 7.43 -1.08 17.27
N GLU A 163 6.58 -0.47 18.09
CA GLU A 163 5.58 -1.19 18.91
C GLU A 163 4.13 -1.18 18.36
N ASP A 164 3.75 -0.21 17.52
CA ASP A 164 2.35 0.01 17.08
C ASP A 164 1.87 -0.83 15.87
N GLY A 165 2.37 -2.06 15.73
CA GLY A 165 1.63 -3.11 15.00
C GLY A 165 2.05 -3.46 13.56
N PRO A 166 1.46 -4.55 13.03
CA PRO A 166 2.15 -5.56 12.25
C PRO A 166 1.95 -5.37 10.74
N TRP A 167 2.41 -4.24 10.19
CA TRP A 167 2.77 -4.30 8.78
C TRP A 167 4.03 -5.13 8.71
N LYS A 168 3.86 -6.41 8.33
CA LYS A 168 4.92 -7.34 7.96
C LYS A 168 5.80 -6.63 6.93
N ARG A 169 6.79 -5.87 7.43
CA ARG A 169 8.10 -5.73 6.79
C ARG A 169 8.36 -7.13 6.27
N THR A 170 8.62 -7.30 4.98
CA THR A 170 9.34 -8.50 4.52
C THR A 170 10.44 -8.66 5.54
N VAL A 171 10.27 -9.62 6.45
CA VAL A 171 10.94 -9.56 7.73
C VAL A 171 12.35 -9.94 7.37
N THR A 172 13.17 -8.94 7.05
CA THR A 172 14.60 -9.11 6.85
C THR A 172 15.02 -9.89 8.08
N PRO A 173 15.35 -11.19 7.91
CA PRO A 173 15.57 -12.05 9.05
C PRO A 173 16.69 -11.43 9.87
N TYR A 174 16.62 -11.58 11.18
CA TYR A 174 17.78 -11.22 11.98
C TYR A 174 18.92 -12.17 11.61
N GLU A 175 20.16 -11.77 11.84
CA GLU A 175 21.26 -12.72 11.73
C GLU A 175 21.00 -13.90 12.67
N MET A 176 21.46 -15.10 12.32
CA MET A 176 21.26 -16.29 13.17
C MET A 176 21.87 -16.12 14.57
N SER A 177 22.87 -15.25 14.71
CA SER A 177 23.51 -14.83 15.95
C SER A 177 22.66 -13.87 16.80
N ASP A 178 21.49 -13.44 16.33
CA ASP A 178 20.66 -12.49 17.03
C ASP A 178 20.01 -13.11 18.30
N PRO A 179 20.00 -12.39 19.44
CA PRO A 179 19.43 -12.87 20.70
C PRO A 179 17.96 -13.32 20.63
N HIS A 180 17.19 -12.87 19.63
CA HIS A 180 15.80 -13.30 19.42
C HIS A 180 15.71 -14.79 19.09
N TYR A 181 16.74 -15.36 18.46
CA TYR A 181 16.84 -16.78 18.16
C TYR A 181 17.57 -17.52 19.28
N ARG A 182 16.95 -17.51 20.46
CA ARG A 182 17.48 -18.12 21.70
C ARG A 182 17.98 -19.56 21.49
N ASN A 183 17.36 -20.27 20.56
CA ASN A 183 17.86 -21.53 20.04
C ASN A 183 17.36 -21.77 18.60
N PRO A 184 17.93 -22.77 17.91
CA PRO A 184 17.53 -23.16 16.55
C PRO A 184 16.10 -23.66 16.37
N LEU A 185 15.44 -24.17 17.42
CA LEU A 185 14.04 -24.55 17.37
C LEU A 185 13.14 -23.31 17.24
N VAL A 186 13.43 -22.26 18.02
CA VAL A 186 12.74 -20.96 17.91
C VAL A 186 12.93 -20.36 16.51
N PHE A 187 14.10 -20.52 15.91
CA PHE A 187 14.33 -20.11 14.53
C PHE A 187 13.50 -20.92 13.53
N ASN A 188 13.45 -22.25 13.68
CA ASN A 188 12.63 -23.11 12.82
C ASN A 188 11.14 -22.78 12.93
N GLU A 189 10.61 -22.60 14.14
CA GLU A 189 9.21 -22.18 14.38
C GLU A 189 8.92 -20.83 13.72
N TYR A 190 9.84 -19.87 13.84
CA TYR A 190 9.74 -18.59 13.15
C TYR A 190 9.67 -18.77 11.62
N VAL A 191 10.53 -19.60 11.03
CA VAL A 191 10.54 -19.85 9.57
C VAL A 191 9.26 -20.55 9.12
N GLU A 192 8.78 -21.54 9.87
CA GLU A 192 7.52 -22.25 9.59
C GLU A 192 6.28 -21.36 9.72
N SER A 193 6.34 -20.32 10.56
CA SER A 193 5.24 -19.35 10.69
C SER A 193 5.10 -18.40 9.49
N MET A 194 6.08 -18.38 8.58
CA MET A 194 6.10 -17.48 7.43
C MET A 194 5.33 -18.03 6.22
N PRO A 195 4.79 -17.15 5.35
CA PRO A 195 4.20 -17.57 4.07
C PRO A 195 5.16 -18.44 3.25
N GLU A 196 4.63 -19.47 2.60
CA GLU A 196 5.44 -20.46 1.88
C GLU A 196 6.32 -19.84 0.79
N ASP A 197 5.78 -18.87 0.05
CA ASP A 197 6.50 -18.17 -1.00
C ASP A 197 7.67 -17.36 -0.46
N PHE A 198 7.48 -16.67 0.67
CA PHE A 198 8.57 -16.00 1.38
C PHE A 198 9.60 -17.00 1.89
N ARG A 199 9.14 -18.08 2.54
CA ARG A 199 10.01 -19.09 3.13
C ARG A 199 10.94 -19.72 2.08
N ARG A 200 10.41 -20.10 0.91
CA ARG A 200 11.18 -20.72 -0.17
C ARG A 200 12.26 -19.80 -0.76
N VAL A 201 12.01 -18.50 -0.78
CA VAL A 201 12.93 -17.49 -1.33
C VAL A 201 13.99 -17.06 -0.31
N THR A 202 13.66 -17.04 0.98
CA THR A 202 14.51 -16.48 2.03
C THR A 202 15.32 -17.54 2.78
N PHE A 203 14.78 -18.75 2.94
CA PHE A 203 15.39 -19.81 3.72
C PHE A 203 15.60 -21.08 2.89
N GLU A 204 16.51 -21.92 3.37
CA GLU A 204 16.74 -23.27 2.86
C GLU A 204 16.80 -24.25 4.02
N SER A 205 16.25 -25.46 3.80
CA SER A 205 16.35 -26.55 4.77
C SER A 205 17.64 -27.31 4.54
N VAL A 206 18.41 -27.51 5.60
CA VAL A 206 19.64 -28.29 5.61
C VAL A 206 19.54 -29.41 6.64
N LEU A 207 20.18 -30.54 6.34
CA LEU A 207 20.46 -31.53 7.36
C LEU A 207 21.67 -31.04 8.17
N ASP A 208 21.46 -30.73 9.44
CA ASP A 208 22.53 -30.35 10.35
C ASP A 208 22.54 -31.26 11.59
N THR A 209 23.68 -31.35 12.25
CA THR A 209 23.80 -32.01 13.56
C THR A 209 23.18 -31.14 14.64
N ASP A 210 22.49 -31.75 15.60
CA ASP A 210 21.93 -30.98 16.70
C ASP A 210 23.00 -30.21 17.49
N TRP A 211 22.55 -29.15 18.16
CA TRP A 211 23.42 -28.12 18.74
C TRP A 211 24.02 -28.51 20.09
N GLU A 212 23.67 -29.68 20.63
CA GLU A 212 24.20 -30.21 21.90
C GLU A 212 25.15 -31.40 21.70
N GLY A 213 25.69 -31.57 20.49
CA GLY A 213 26.66 -32.64 20.21
C GLY A 213 26.04 -34.03 20.25
N ALA A 214 24.72 -34.15 20.13
CA ALA A 214 24.05 -35.40 19.92
C ALA A 214 24.09 -35.81 18.43
N ARG A 215 24.00 -37.13 18.25
CA ARG A 215 24.49 -37.87 17.08
C ARG A 215 23.46 -37.98 15.94
N GLU A 216 22.35 -37.25 16.02
CA GLU A 216 21.28 -37.33 15.05
C GLU A 216 21.24 -36.09 14.17
N LYS A 217 21.08 -36.31 12.86
CA LYS A 217 20.94 -35.23 11.89
C LYS A 217 19.48 -34.81 11.83
N VAL A 218 19.21 -33.54 12.10
CA VAL A 218 17.87 -32.95 12.06
C VAL A 218 17.77 -31.94 10.92
N HIS A 219 16.57 -31.79 10.37
CA HIS A 219 16.30 -30.74 9.40
C HIS A 219 16.24 -29.40 10.10
N GLN A 220 17.08 -28.46 9.68
CA GLN A 220 17.13 -27.11 10.20
C GLN A 220 17.01 -26.09 9.07
N TRP A 221 16.32 -25.00 9.34
CA TRP A 221 16.27 -23.87 8.42
C TRP A 221 17.52 -23.00 8.59
N ARG A 222 18.07 -22.53 7.48
CA ARG A 222 19.09 -21.48 7.44
C ARG A 222 18.72 -20.39 6.45
N ILE A 223 19.24 -19.18 6.67
CA ILE A 223 19.08 -18.06 5.75
C ILE A 223 19.90 -18.34 4.50
N ARG A 224 19.30 -18.17 3.31
CA ARG A 224 20.02 -18.39 2.05
C ARG A 224 21.16 -17.36 1.88
N PRO A 225 22.31 -17.78 1.33
CA PRO A 225 23.39 -16.84 0.99
C PRO A 225 22.88 -15.69 0.11
N GLY A 226 23.28 -14.46 0.44
CA GLY A 226 22.91 -13.25 -0.30
C GLY A 226 21.57 -12.61 0.11
N VAL A 227 20.80 -13.25 1.00
CA VAL A 227 19.66 -12.59 1.67
C VAL A 227 20.22 -11.56 2.64
N ARG A 228 19.72 -10.32 2.56
CA ARG A 228 20.11 -9.28 3.54
C ARG A 228 19.51 -9.63 4.90
N CYS A 229 20.31 -9.53 5.94
CA CYS A 229 19.88 -9.68 7.33
C CYS A 229 19.83 -8.31 8.01
N ARG A 230 19.10 -8.21 9.12
CA ARG A 230 19.20 -7.04 10.00
C ARG A 230 20.49 -7.12 10.81
N PRO A 231 21.31 -6.05 10.85
CA PRO A 231 22.49 -6.02 11.70
C PRO A 231 22.07 -6.07 13.18
N ILE A 232 22.90 -6.71 14.00
CA ILE A 232 22.76 -6.70 15.45
C ILE A 232 23.04 -5.28 15.92
N GLY A 233 21.98 -4.56 16.32
CA GLY A 233 22.13 -3.23 16.90
C GLY A 233 22.79 -3.32 18.28
N HIS A 234 24.06 -2.95 18.38
CA HIS A 234 24.48 -2.18 19.54
C HIS A 234 23.95 -0.78 19.32
N ASP A 235 23.06 -0.32 20.20
CA ASP A 235 22.72 1.09 20.32
C ASP A 235 24.01 1.88 20.55
N SER A 236 24.52 2.50 19.49
CA SER A 236 25.50 3.58 19.58
C SER A 236 24.84 4.80 18.97
N ILE A 237 24.09 5.50 19.81
CA ILE A 237 23.73 6.90 19.62
C ILE A 237 25.04 7.69 19.57
N ILE A 238 25.31 8.35 18.44
CA ILE A 238 25.98 9.65 18.39
C ILE A 238 25.24 10.51 17.38
#